data_AF-A0A512H7X2-F1
#
_entry.id   AF-A0A512H7X2-F1
#
_cell.length_a   1.000
_cell.length_b   1.000
_cell.length_c   1.000
_cell.angle_alpha   90.00
_cell.angle_beta   90.00
_cell.angle_gamma   90.00
#
_symmetry.space_group_name_H-M   'P 1'
#
loop_
_entity.id
_entity.type
_entity.pdbx_description
1 polymer ?
#
loop_
_entity_poly.entity_id
_entity_poly.type
_entity_poly.pdbx_seq_one_letter_code
_entity_poly.pdbx_strand_id
1 'polypeptide(L)'
;MPLSDRAFPALSPAAPFSPPRADTSQRDDLLSCLQDGAALTQGEAEARFGCRRLAARVWDLRQAGWPVRTRRIRDADGRLVAEYFLDDRKTPGLR
;
A
#
# COMPACT_ATOMS: atom_id res chain seq x y z
N MET A 1 51.72 6.03 -38.37
CA MET A 1 51.27 4.73 -37.82
C MET A 1 50.10 4.97 -36.89
N PRO A 2 48.88 4.50 -37.22
CA PRO A 2 47.70 4.69 -36.39
C PRO A 2 47.61 3.56 -35.37
N LEU A 3 47.63 3.88 -34.07
CA LEU A 3 47.29 2.92 -33.03
C LEU A 3 45.79 3.09 -32.72
N SER A 4 45.02 2.10 -33.17
CA SER A 4 43.58 1.97 -32.99
C SER A 4 43.20 2.10 -31.52
N ASP A 5 42.55 3.21 -31.18
CA ASP A 5 41.85 3.37 -29.91
C ASP A 5 40.62 2.45 -29.96
N ARG A 6 40.72 1.33 -29.25
CA ARG A 6 39.67 0.31 -29.15
C ARG A 6 38.49 0.90 -28.37
N ALA A 7 37.41 1.20 -29.08
CA ALA A 7 36.10 1.41 -28.49
C ALA A 7 35.70 0.16 -27.68
N PHE A 8 35.72 0.27 -26.35
CA PHE A 8 35.08 -0.69 -25.46
C PHE A 8 33.57 -0.53 -25.62
N PRO A 9 32.80 -1.60 -25.91
CA PRO A 9 31.36 -1.52 -25.85
C PRO A 9 30.97 -1.28 -24.39
N ALA A 10 30.43 -0.09 -24.12
CA ALA A 10 29.81 0.22 -22.85
C ALA A 10 28.72 -0.83 -22.60
N LEU A 11 28.95 -1.64 -21.56
CA LEU A 11 27.98 -2.54 -20.98
C LEU A 11 26.64 -1.79 -20.84
N SER A 12 25.57 -2.42 -21.33
CA SER A 12 24.19 -1.98 -21.23
C SER A 12 23.90 -1.36 -19.86
N PRO A 13 23.15 -0.23 -19.79
CA PRO A 13 22.67 0.25 -18.52
C PRO A 13 21.81 -0.84 -17.90
N ALA A 14 22.23 -1.28 -16.70
CA ALA A 14 21.44 -2.12 -15.82
C ALA A 14 20.00 -1.59 -15.76
N ALA A 15 19.06 -2.53 -15.69
CA ALA A 15 17.62 -2.33 -15.58
C ALA A 15 17.26 -1.07 -14.79
N PRO A 16 16.21 -0.31 -15.20
CA PRO A 16 15.82 0.89 -14.48
C PRO A 16 15.56 0.51 -13.03
N PHE A 17 16.44 0.99 -12.14
CA PHE A 17 16.09 1.17 -10.73
C PHE A 17 14.85 2.04 -10.77
N SER A 18 13.67 1.45 -10.57
CA SER A 18 12.47 2.24 -10.32
C SER A 18 12.84 3.16 -9.18
N PRO A 19 12.78 4.49 -9.34
CA PRO A 19 12.96 5.38 -8.21
C PRO A 19 11.93 4.94 -7.16
N PRO A 20 12.24 4.97 -5.84
CA PRO A 20 11.18 4.88 -4.85
C PRO A 20 10.18 5.96 -5.23
N ARG A 21 8.98 5.56 -5.66
CA ARG A 21 7.89 6.49 -5.91
C ARG A 21 7.81 7.35 -4.66
N ALA A 22 7.84 8.67 -4.83
CA ALA A 22 7.79 9.65 -3.74
C ALA A 22 6.86 9.13 -2.63
N ASP A 23 7.35 9.14 -1.38
CA ASP A 23 6.69 8.68 -0.15
C ASP A 23 5.28 9.27 0.07
N THR A 24 4.32 9.01 -0.81
CA THR A 24 2.93 8.86 -0.41
C THR A 24 2.93 7.60 0.42
N SER A 25 2.91 7.79 1.74
CA SER A 25 2.94 6.74 2.72
C SER A 25 1.94 5.66 2.31
N GLN A 26 2.35 4.39 2.32
CA GLN A 26 1.41 3.26 2.11
C GLN A 26 0.13 3.37 2.94
N ARG A 27 0.19 4.15 4.03
CA ARG A 27 -0.94 4.56 4.88
C ARG A 27 -1.97 5.42 4.15
N ASP A 28 -1.53 6.40 3.35
CA ASP A 28 -2.39 7.38 2.69
C ASP A 28 -3.16 6.73 1.53
N ASP A 29 -2.53 5.82 0.76
CA ASP A 29 -3.23 5.01 -0.25
C ASP A 29 -4.32 4.12 0.40
N LEU A 30 -3.97 3.50 1.53
CA LEU A 30 -4.90 2.70 2.30
C LEU A 30 -6.06 3.54 2.84
N LEU A 31 -5.74 4.72 3.35
CA LEU A 31 -6.73 5.65 3.87
C LEU A 31 -7.67 6.14 2.78
N SER A 32 -7.16 6.50 1.60
CA SER A 32 -7.97 6.91 0.45
C SER A 32 -8.96 5.81 0.08
N CYS A 33 -8.51 4.55 -0.04
CA CYS A 33 -9.43 3.45 -0.32
C CYS A 33 -10.45 3.22 0.79
N LEU A 34 -10.06 3.34 2.06
CA LEU A 34 -10.99 3.22 3.19
C LEU A 34 -12.01 4.38 3.22
N GLN A 35 -11.62 5.57 2.78
CA GLN A 35 -12.49 6.76 2.68
C GLN A 35 -13.49 6.64 1.53
N ASP A 36 -13.13 5.97 0.43
CA ASP A 36 -14.05 5.65 -0.67
C ASP A 36 -15.16 4.65 -0.27
N GLY A 37 -15.19 4.23 1.00
CA GLY A 37 -16.14 3.26 1.53
C GLY A 37 -15.75 1.82 1.28
N ALA A 38 -14.54 1.56 0.75
CA ALA A 38 -14.04 0.21 0.59
C ALA A 38 -13.64 -0.36 1.96
N ALA A 39 -13.92 -1.64 2.14
CA ALA A 39 -13.34 -2.43 3.22
C ALA A 39 -12.12 -3.18 2.68
N LEU A 40 -11.09 -3.34 3.51
CA LEU A 40 -9.85 -3.99 3.13
C LEU A 40 -9.53 -5.12 4.09
N THR A 41 -9.30 -6.30 3.53
CA THR A 41 -8.69 -7.41 4.26
C THR A 41 -7.17 -7.33 4.22
N GLN A 42 -6.51 -8.05 5.13
CA GLN A 42 -5.05 -8.20 5.10
C GLN A 42 -4.55 -8.73 3.74
N GLY A 43 -5.25 -9.69 3.14
CA GLY A 43 -4.88 -10.27 1.85
C GLY A 43 -5.01 -9.26 0.71
N GLU A 44 -6.09 -8.47 0.70
CA GLU A 44 -6.25 -7.40 -0.29
C GLU A 44 -5.22 -6.29 -0.14
N ALA A 45 -4.87 -5.93 1.10
CA ALA A 45 -3.86 -4.91 1.34
C ALA A 45 -2.46 -5.37 0.89
N GLU A 46 -2.13 -6.65 1.08
CA GLU A 46 -0.89 -7.24 0.56
C GLU A 46 -0.92 -7.31 -0.97
N ALA A 47 -2.04 -7.73 -1.58
CA ALA A 47 -2.16 -7.86 -3.03
C ALA A 47 -2.18 -6.51 -3.78
N ARG A 48 -2.90 -5.50 -3.25
CA ARG A 48 -3.09 -4.20 -3.91
C ARG A 48 -1.98 -3.20 -3.60
N PHE A 49 -1.53 -3.14 -2.34
CA PHE A 49 -0.58 -2.12 -1.87
C PHE A 49 0.78 -2.70 -1.44
N GLY A 50 0.96 -4.02 -1.48
CA GLY A 50 2.15 -4.67 -0.93
C GLY A 50 2.27 -4.54 0.59
N CYS A 51 1.19 -4.17 1.29
CA CYS A 51 1.23 -3.85 2.71
C CYS A 51 1.06 -5.11 3.56
N ARG A 52 2.17 -5.80 3.85
CA ARG A 52 2.18 -7.00 4.70
C ARG A 52 1.84 -6.70 6.17
N ARG A 53 1.90 -5.43 6.59
CA ARG A 53 1.62 -4.99 7.97
C ARG A 53 0.42 -4.03 8.03
N LEU A 54 -0.70 -4.40 7.41
CA LEU A 54 -1.94 -3.62 7.45
C LEU A 54 -2.35 -3.24 8.88
N ALA A 55 -2.29 -4.18 9.83
CA ALA A 55 -2.67 -3.93 11.22
C ALA A 55 -1.86 -2.79 11.87
N ALA A 56 -0.56 -2.65 11.55
CA ALA A 56 0.26 -1.55 12.06
C ALA A 56 -0.16 -0.21 11.44
N ARG A 57 -0.45 -0.18 10.14
CA ARG A 57 -0.96 1.03 9.45
C ARG A 57 -2.33 1.45 9.96
N VAL A 58 -3.22 0.50 10.20
CA VAL A 58 -4.52 0.76 10.84
C VAL A 58 -4.33 1.33 12.25
N TRP A 59 -3.35 0.84 13.01
CA TRP A 59 -3.03 1.40 14.32
C TRP A 59 -2.57 2.86 14.21
N ASP A 60 -1.66 3.17 13.27
CA ASP A 60 -1.23 4.56 12.99
C ASP A 60 -2.43 5.46 12.63
N LEU A 61 -3.37 4.96 11.82
CA LEU A 61 -4.59 5.69 11.46
C LEU A 61 -5.48 5.98 12.66
N ARG A 62 -5.64 5.01 13.57
CA ARG A 62 -6.41 5.19 14.81
C ARG A 62 -5.75 6.19 15.74
N GLN A 63 -4.42 6.18 15.83
CA GLN A 63 -3.64 7.19 16.56
C GLN A 63 -3.79 8.59 15.95
N ALA A 64 -3.87 8.68 14.63
CA ALA A 64 -4.15 9.91 13.91
C ALA A 64 -5.62 10.39 14.04
N GLY A 65 -6.48 9.65 14.75
CA GLY A 65 -7.87 10.03 15.01
C GLY A 65 -8.89 9.48 14.01
N TRP A 66 -8.48 8.62 13.07
CA TRP A 66 -9.40 8.03 12.10
C TRP A 66 -10.24 6.91 12.74
N PRO A 67 -11.57 6.88 12.49
CA PRO A 67 -12.48 5.90 13.08
C PRO A 67 -12.45 4.55 12.34
N VAL A 68 -11.27 3.94 12.22
CA VAL A 68 -11.12 2.63 11.57
C VAL A 68 -11.63 1.53 12.51
N ARG A 69 -12.56 0.71 12.00
CA ARG A 69 -13.12 -0.46 12.68
C ARG A 69 -12.60 -1.73 12.04
N THR A 70 -12.62 -2.80 12.82
CA THR A 70 -12.24 -4.15 12.38
C THR A 70 -13.40 -5.08 12.63
N ARG A 71 -13.77 -5.88 11.64
CA ARG A 71 -14.69 -7.01 11.78
C ARG A 71 -14.03 -8.29 11.28
N ARG A 72 -14.53 -9.43 11.75
CA ARG A 72 -14.10 -10.73 11.25
C ARG A 72 -15.13 -11.21 10.24
N ILE A 73 -14.70 -11.44 9.02
CA ILE A 73 -15.53 -12.04 7.97
C ILE A 73 -14.97 -13.42 7.63
N ARG A 74 -15.80 -14.27 7.03
CA ARG A 74 -15.32 -15.50 6.39
C ARG A 74 -15.02 -15.17 4.94
N ASP A 75 -13.80 -15.46 4.53
CA ASP A 75 -13.39 -15.38 3.12
C ASP A 75 -14.07 -16.49 2.29
N ALA A 76 -13.91 -16.47 0.97
CA ALA A 76 -14.46 -17.48 0.05
C ALA A 76 -14.05 -18.91 0.42
N ASP A 77 -12.85 -19.09 1.01
CA ASP A 77 -12.33 -20.37 1.50
C ASP A 77 -12.85 -20.76 2.90
N GLY A 78 -13.78 -19.99 3.48
CA GLY A 78 -14.31 -20.20 4.84
C GLY A 78 -13.35 -19.80 5.97
N ARG A 79 -12.18 -19.23 5.64
CA ARG A 79 -11.20 -18.75 6.62
C ARG A 79 -11.68 -17.46 7.29
N LEU A 80 -11.51 -17.37 8.61
CA LEU A 80 -11.80 -16.13 9.34
C LEU A 80 -10.68 -15.12 9.09
N VAL A 81 -11.01 -14.03 8.39
CA VAL A 81 -10.09 -12.94 8.09
C VAL A 81 -10.55 -11.65 8.76
N ALA A 82 -9.58 -10.81 9.13
CA ALA A 82 -9.86 -9.48 9.63
C ALA A 82 -10.06 -8.53 8.45
N GLU A 83 -11.20 -7.87 8.44
CA GLU A 83 -11.56 -6.84 7.48
C GLU A 83 -11.65 -5.49 8.21
N TYR A 84 -11.00 -4.50 7.63
CA TYR A 84 -10.89 -3.16 8.16
C TYR A 84 -11.71 -2.21 7.29
N PHE A 85 -12.51 -1.36 7.93
CA PHE A 85 -13.37 -0.41 7.24
C PHE A 85 -13.47 0.88 8.06
N LEU A 86 -13.76 1.98 7.38
CA LEU A 86 -13.92 3.27 8.02
C LEU A 86 -15.37 3.45 8.48
N ASP A 87 -15.58 3.83 9.74
CA ASP A 87 -16.92 4.13 10.25
C ASP A 87 -17.26 5.57 9.88
N ASP A 88 -17.82 5.75 8.68
CA ASP A 88 -18.18 7.04 8.07
C ASP A 88 -18.96 7.96 9.03
N ARG A 89 -19.82 7.36 9.87
CA ARG A 89 -20.60 8.03 10.92
C ARG A 89 -19.76 8.84 11.92
N LYS A 90 -18.50 8.48 12.07
CA LYS A 90 -17.56 9.05 13.04
C LYS A 90 -16.48 9.88 12.38
N THR A 91 -16.46 10.01 11.06
CA THR A 91 -15.44 10.78 10.35
C THR A 91 -15.83 12.24 10.33
N PRO A 92 -15.14 13.13 11.06
CA PRO A 92 -15.44 14.55 11.01
C PRO A 92 -14.85 15.11 9.71
N GLY A 93 -15.59 15.08 8.60
CA GLY A 93 -15.19 15.82 7.40
C GLY A 93 -15.50 15.24 6.03
N LEU A 94 -16.20 14.09 5.90
CA LEU A 94 -16.70 13.65 4.59
C LEU A 94 -18.04 14.37 4.32
N ARG A 95 -17.96 15.61 3.82
CA ARG A 95 -19.09 16.40 3.32
C ARG A 95 -18.68 17.20 2.10
#